data_AF-A0A7S0FLK9-F1
#
_entry.id   AF-A0A7S0FLK9-F1
#
_cell.length_a   1.000
_cell.length_b   1.000
_cell.length_c   1.000
_cell.angle_alpha   90.00
_cell.angle_beta   90.00
_cell.angle_gamma   90.00
#
_symmetry.space_group_name_H-M   'P 1'
#
loop_
_entity.id
_entity.type
_entity.pdbx_description
1 polymer ?
#
loop_
_entity_poly.entity_id
_entity_poly.type
_entity_poly.pdbx_seq_one_letter_code
_entity_poly.pdbx_strand_id
1 'polypeptide(L)'
;MVRQCVRDIAQTLEEAGKEGSDNVVRRVFVKGKTGVGKTAALAAIVASARKSGQIVLYLPDGDRFRKLGKYIRPNNHREGDLYDLPVLAMEVCDHFL
;
A
#
# COMPACT_ATOMS: atom_id res chain seq x y z
N MET A 1 -2.40 9.95 -20.66
CA MET A 1 -1.08 10.61 -20.46
C MET A 1 -0.48 10.08 -19.16
N VAL A 2 0.67 9.40 -19.21
CA VAL A 2 1.35 8.89 -18.00
C VAL A 2 2.22 10.00 -17.41
N ARG A 3 2.07 10.28 -16.12
CA ARG A 3 2.84 11.33 -15.43
C ARG A 3 4.28 10.87 -15.20
N GLN A 4 5.24 11.79 -15.28
CA GLN A 4 6.66 11.47 -15.08
C GLN A 4 6.93 10.77 -13.75
N CYS A 5 6.33 11.26 -12.66
CA CYS A 5 6.48 10.64 -11.34
C CYS A 5 6.04 9.16 -11.28
N VAL A 6 5.06 8.74 -12.09
CA VAL A 6 4.64 7.33 -12.15
C VAL A 6 5.73 6.50 -12.83
N ARG A 7 6.39 7.03 -13.85
CA ARG A 7 7.53 6.35 -14.51
C ARG A 7 8.71 6.21 -13.56
N ASP A 8 9.05 7.28 -12.84
CA ASP A 8 10.18 7.28 -11.90
C ASP A 8 9.96 6.25 -10.78
N ILE A 9 8.73 6.16 -10.25
CA ILE A 9 8.36 5.16 -9.24
C ILE A 9 8.44 3.75 -9.81
N ALA A 10 7.87 3.51 -11.01
CA ALA A 10 7.90 2.21 -11.65
C ALA A 10 9.34 1.72 -11.89
N GLN A 11 10.21 2.59 -12.43
CA GLN A 11 11.61 2.28 -12.65
C GLN A 11 12.33 1.91 -11.34
N THR A 12 12.11 2.69 -10.28
CA THR A 12 12.69 2.41 -8.95
C THR A 12 12.27 1.05 -8.41
N LEU A 13 11.01 0.65 -8.65
CA LEU A 13 10.48 -0.66 -8.21
C LEU A 13 10.99 -1.82 -9.06
N GLU A 14 11.12 -1.64 -10.38
CA GLU A 14 11.67 -2.65 -11.28
C GLU A 14 13.14 -2.94 -10.98
N GLU A 15 13.96 -1.90 -10.74
CA GLU A 15 15.36 -2.06 -10.37
C GLU A 15 15.54 -2.86 -9.07
N ALA A 16 14.58 -2.76 -8.15
CA ALA A 16 14.58 -3.51 -6.89
C ALA A 16 14.14 -4.97 -7.04
N GLY A 17 13.46 -5.32 -8.13
CA GLY A 17 12.95 -6.66 -8.39
C GLY A 17 13.87 -7.52 -9.27
N LYS A 18 15.02 -7.01 -9.70
CA LYS A 18 15.95 -7.74 -10.59
C LYS A 18 16.71 -8.82 -9.82
N GLU A 19 16.80 -10.01 -10.43
CA GLU A 19 17.60 -11.12 -9.90
C GLU A 19 19.06 -10.67 -9.71
N GLY A 20 19.56 -10.78 -8.48
CA GLY A 20 20.92 -10.36 -8.11
C GLY A 20 21.00 -9.00 -7.40
N SER A 21 19.91 -8.26 -7.25
CA SER A 21 19.86 -7.22 -6.22
C SER A 21 19.73 -7.89 -4.85
N ASP A 22 20.49 -7.44 -3.86
CA ASP A 22 20.19 -7.74 -2.45
C ASP A 22 18.69 -7.60 -2.22
N ASN A 23 18.08 -8.43 -1.37
CA ASN A 23 16.65 -8.41 -0.97
C ASN A 23 16.23 -7.08 -0.29
N VAL A 24 16.54 -5.95 -0.90
CA VAL A 24 16.35 -4.60 -0.39
C VAL A 24 14.93 -4.20 -0.71
N VAL A 25 14.09 -4.27 0.32
CA VAL A 25 12.74 -3.69 0.29
C VAL A 25 12.86 -2.19 0.05
N ARG A 26 12.54 -1.73 -1.18
CA ARG A 26 12.49 -0.30 -1.50
C ARG A 26 11.21 0.32 -0.96
N ARG A 27 11.36 1.42 -0.22
CA ARG A 27 10.24 2.22 0.30
C ARG A 27 10.16 3.53 -0.47
N VAL A 28 9.01 3.80 -1.07
CA VAL A 28 8.76 5.03 -1.84
C VAL A 28 7.66 5.83 -1.16
N PHE A 29 7.90 7.12 -0.95
CA PHE A 29 6.93 8.04 -0.34
C PHE A 29 6.51 9.12 -1.32
N VAL A 30 5.24 9.14 -1.71
CA VAL A 30 4.69 10.17 -2.62
C VAL A 30 4.19 11.36 -1.79
N LYS A 31 4.94 12.47 -1.82
CA LYS A 31 4.58 13.72 -1.13
C LYS A 31 4.12 14.79 -2.12
N GLY A 32 3.29 15.72 -1.64
CA GLY A 32 2.80 16.84 -2.45
C GLY A 32 1.54 17.47 -1.87
N LYS A 33 1.19 18.66 -2.36
CA LYS A 33 0.00 19.43 -1.93
C LYS A 33 -1.30 18.63 -2.10
N THR A 34 -2.37 19.08 -1.45
CA THR A 34 -3.70 18.49 -1.65
C THR A 34 -4.15 18.64 -3.11
N GLY A 35 -4.83 17.62 -3.65
CA GLY A 35 -5.36 17.67 -5.03
C GLY A 35 -4.36 17.37 -6.16
N VAL A 36 -3.06 17.19 -5.89
CA VAL A 36 -2.07 16.96 -6.97
C VAL A 36 -2.13 15.57 -7.61
N GLY A 37 -3.05 14.70 -7.19
CA GLY A 37 -3.24 13.35 -7.75
C GLY A 37 -2.27 12.29 -7.21
N LYS A 38 -1.88 12.36 -5.93
CA LYS A 38 -1.07 11.34 -5.25
C LYS A 38 -1.74 9.96 -5.29
N THR A 39 -3.04 9.92 -4.96
CA THR A 39 -3.85 8.70 -5.01
C THR A 39 -3.91 8.12 -6.42
N ALA A 40 -4.06 8.97 -7.45
CA ALA A 40 -4.06 8.54 -8.84
C ALA A 40 -2.70 7.97 -9.28
N ALA A 41 -1.59 8.55 -8.81
CA ALA A 41 -0.26 8.00 -9.07
C ALA A 41 -0.07 6.61 -8.44
N LEU A 42 -0.47 6.44 -7.18
CA LEU A 42 -0.41 5.14 -6.51
C LEU A 42 -1.33 4.10 -7.20
N ALA A 43 -2.55 4.48 -7.57
CA ALA A 43 -3.48 3.60 -8.27
C ALA A 43 -2.94 3.15 -9.63
N ALA A 44 -2.24 4.02 -10.37
CA ALA A 44 -1.59 3.66 -11.62
C ALA A 44 -0.49 2.61 -11.44
N ILE A 45 0.34 2.74 -10.39
CA ILE A 45 1.36 1.75 -10.05
C ILE A 45 0.72 0.41 -9.66
N VAL A 46 -0.32 0.43 -8.81
CA VAL A 46 -1.07 -0.76 -8.41
C VAL A 46 -1.68 -1.49 -9.61
N ALA A 47 -2.33 -0.75 -10.52
CA ALA A 47 -2.90 -1.30 -11.73
C ALA A 47 -1.84 -1.95 -12.63
N SER A 48 -0.68 -1.31 -12.77
CA SER A 48 0.46 -1.85 -13.52
C SER A 48 1.00 -3.13 -12.87
N ALA A 49 1.23 -3.12 -11.56
CA ALA A 49 1.74 -4.26 -10.80
C ALA A 49 0.82 -5.49 -10.92
N ARG A 50 -0.50 -5.29 -10.80
CA ARG A 50 -1.50 -6.35 -11.00
C ARG A 50 -1.45 -6.92 -12.42
N LYS A 51 -1.36 -6.06 -13.44
CA LYS A 51 -1.25 -6.48 -14.84
C LYS A 51 0.02 -7.29 -15.11
N SER A 52 1.10 -6.98 -14.41
CA SER A 52 2.37 -7.71 -14.49
C SER A 52 2.42 -9.00 -13.65
N GLY A 53 1.31 -9.38 -13.00
CA GLY A 53 1.23 -10.63 -12.21
C GLY A 53 1.84 -10.54 -10.81
N GLN A 54 2.08 -9.33 -10.28
CA GLN A 54 2.58 -9.16 -8.92
C GLN A 54 1.45 -9.34 -7.89
N ILE A 55 1.81 -9.82 -6.70
CA ILE A 55 0.91 -9.85 -5.54
C ILE A 55 0.84 -8.43 -4.97
N VAL A 56 -0.36 -7.84 -4.94
CA VAL A 56 -0.55 -6.43 -4.53
C VAL A 56 -1.55 -6.31 -3.39
N LEU A 57 -1.05 -5.91 -2.22
CA LEU A 57 -1.89 -5.44 -1.11
C LEU A 57 -2.11 -3.93 -1.25
N TYR A 58 -3.32 -3.53 -1.61
CA TYR A 58 -3.68 -2.12 -1.79
C TYR A 58 -4.67 -1.65 -0.73
N LEU A 59 -4.26 -0.65 0.05
CA LEU A 59 -5.07 -0.01 1.09
C LEU A 59 -5.39 1.43 0.65
N PRO A 60 -6.62 1.72 0.19
CA PRO A 60 -6.95 3.01 -0.44
C PRO A 60 -7.07 4.16 0.57
N ASP A 61 -7.44 3.87 1.81
CA ASP A 61 -7.66 4.86 2.86
C ASP A 61 -6.97 4.46 4.17
N GLY A 62 -5.84 5.09 4.44
CA GLY A 62 -5.05 4.89 5.66
C GLY A 62 -5.71 5.46 6.92
N ASP A 63 -6.63 6.43 6.80
CA ASP A 63 -7.24 7.07 7.98
C ASP A 63 -8.18 6.12 8.73
N ARG A 64 -8.70 5.09 8.04
CA ARG A 64 -9.49 3.99 8.61
C ARG A 64 -8.70 3.15 9.62
N PHE A 65 -7.37 3.14 9.53
CA PHE A 65 -6.51 2.43 10.50
C PHE A 65 -6.23 3.23 11.77
N ARG A 66 -6.60 4.53 11.81
CA ARG A 66 -6.28 5.41 12.92
C ARG A 66 -7.50 6.11 13.52
N LYS A 67 -8.17 6.98 12.75
CA LYS A 67 -9.19 7.90 13.26
C LYS A 67 -10.61 7.42 12.98
N LEU A 68 -10.79 6.66 11.90
CA LEU A 68 -12.09 6.21 11.40
C LEU A 68 -12.28 4.69 11.55
N GLY A 69 -11.43 4.05 12.34
CA GLY A 69 -11.52 2.62 12.63
C GLY A 69 -12.78 2.31 13.43
N LYS A 70 -13.58 1.36 12.95
CA LYS A 70 -14.74 0.83 13.67
C LYS A 70 -14.37 -0.49 14.33
N TYR A 71 -14.97 -0.76 15.49
CA TYR A 71 -14.80 -2.02 16.23
C TYR A 71 -13.34 -2.35 16.55
N ILE A 72 -12.74 -1.56 17.44
CA ILE A 72 -11.39 -1.76 17.97
C ILE A 72 -11.48 -2.69 19.17
N ARG A 73 -10.60 -3.70 19.26
CA ARG A 73 -10.51 -4.59 20.44
C ARG A 73 -9.06 -4.79 20.88
N PRO A 74 -8.76 -4.99 22.17
CA PRO A 74 -7.44 -5.39 22.62
C PRO A 74 -6.98 -6.68 21.92
N ASN A 75 -5.70 -6.76 21.57
CA ASN A 75 -5.11 -7.97 21.00
C ASN A 75 -4.70 -8.92 22.14
N ASN A 76 -5.39 -10.04 22.26
CA ASN A 76 -5.13 -11.02 23.33
C ASN A 76 -3.96 -11.98 23.04
N HIS A 77 -3.31 -11.87 21.87
CA HIS A 77 -2.27 -12.79 21.41
C HIS A 77 -0.86 -12.19 21.44
N ARG A 78 -0.74 -10.87 21.61
CA ARG A 78 0.54 -10.17 21.69
C ARG A 78 0.59 -9.31 22.94
N GLU A 79 1.70 -9.38 23.65
CA GLU A 79 1.95 -8.49 24.78
C GLU A 79 2.10 -7.04 24.29
N GLY A 80 1.56 -6.10 25.08
CA GLY A 80 1.62 -4.65 24.83
C GLY A 80 0.28 -4.02 24.44
N ASP A 81 0.30 -2.70 24.21
CA ASP A 81 -0.88 -1.89 23.86
C ASP A 81 -1.26 -2.04 22.37
N LEU A 82 -1.40 -3.28 21.90
CA LEU A 82 -1.85 -3.59 20.55
C LEU A 82 -3.35 -3.78 20.52
N TYR A 83 -3.98 -3.20 19.51
CA TYR A 83 -5.41 -3.31 19.28
C TYR A 83 -5.67 -3.82 17.87
N ASP A 84 -6.61 -4.75 17.76
CA ASP A 84 -7.06 -5.31 16.49
C ASP A 84 -8.19 -4.48 15.89
N LEU A 85 -8.21 -4.47 14.55
CA LEU A 85 -9.29 -3.93 13.73
C LEU A 85 -9.93 -5.07 12.91
N PRO A 86 -10.65 -6.01 13.55
CA PRO A 86 -11.12 -7.24 12.89
C PRO A 86 -12.00 -6.97 11.68
N VAL A 87 -12.91 -5.98 11.75
CA VAL A 87 -13.78 -5.64 10.62
C VAL A 87 -12.96 -5.13 9.43
N LEU A 88 -12.01 -4.24 9.68
CA LEU A 88 -11.14 -3.71 8.64
C LEU A 88 -10.22 -4.79 8.06
N ALA A 89 -9.71 -5.69 8.90
CA ALA A 89 -8.89 -6.81 8.46
C ALA A 89 -9.67 -7.75 7.52
N MET A 90 -10.93 -8.07 7.85
CA MET A 90 -11.81 -8.85 6.98
C MET A 90 -12.03 -8.16 5.64
N GLU A 91 -12.39 -6.87 5.63
CA GLU A 91 -12.57 -6.12 4.39
C GLU A 91 -11.30 -6.10 3.52
N VAL A 92 -10.13 -5.98 4.15
CA VAL A 92 -8.84 -6.03 3.43
C VAL A 92 -8.61 -7.39 2.81
N CYS A 93 -8.93 -8.48 3.52
CA CYS A 93 -8.84 -9.84 2.98
C CYS A 93 -9.79 -10.04 1.79
N ASP A 94 -11.02 -9.56 1.87
CA ASP A 94 -12.02 -9.66 0.80
C ASP A 94 -11.59 -8.89 -0.47
N HIS A 95 -10.84 -7.78 -0.31
CA HIS A 95 -10.33 -6.99 -1.42
C HIS A 95 -8.97 -7.45 -1.96
N PHE A 96 -8.31 -8.37 -1.27
CA PHE A 96 -7.00 -8.90 -1.64
C PHE A 96 -7.11 -10.14 -2.54
N LEU A 97 -8.17 -10.93 -2.36
CA LEU A 97 -8.53 -12.07 -3.21
C LEU A 97 -9.21 -11.60 -4.52
#